data_AF-A0A1N7BS32-F1
#
_entry.id   AF-A0A1N7BS32-F1
#
_cell.length_a   1.000
_cell.length_b   1.000
_cell.length_c   1.000
_cell.angle_alpha   90.00
_cell.angle_beta   90.00
_cell.angle_gamma   90.00
#
_symmetry.space_group_name_H-M   'P 1'
#
loop_
_entity.id
_entity.type
_entity.pdbx_description
1 polymer ?
#
loop_
_entity_poly.entity_id
_entity_poly.type
_entity_poly.pdbx_seq_one_letter_code
_entity_poly.pdbx_strand_id
1 'polypeptide(L)'
;MKKQIAIALLGLMGSVAANAAVPADLHVVPGSLFVNWQAQAASSVKPGDRIEVRGFNGDVIASAQADASGRQVISLPRSAQGNLTVTVGDESSDLRVPYTLGQGRQG
;
A
#
# COMPACT_ATOMS: atom_id res chain seq x y z
N MET A 1 41.42 3.42 -44.42
CA MET A 1 40.88 2.09 -44.04
C MET A 1 40.08 2.23 -42.76
N LYS A 2 38.95 1.50 -42.68
CA LYS A 2 38.13 1.14 -41.50
C LYS A 2 37.69 2.28 -40.56
N LYS A 3 36.39 2.56 -40.54
CA LYS A 3 35.69 2.92 -39.30
C LYS A 3 34.48 1.99 -39.12
N GLN A 4 34.36 1.50 -37.89
CA GLN A 4 33.70 0.27 -37.48
C GLN A 4 32.18 0.32 -37.66
N ILE A 5 31.62 -0.80 -38.12
CA ILE A 5 30.20 -1.11 -37.93
C ILE A 5 30.07 -1.55 -36.47
N ALA A 6 29.47 -0.71 -35.64
CA ALA A 6 29.04 -1.08 -34.29
C ALA A 6 27.55 -1.41 -34.35
N ILE A 7 27.23 -2.71 -34.44
CA ILE A 7 25.87 -3.20 -34.16
C ILE A 7 25.78 -3.30 -32.64
N ALA A 8 25.12 -2.33 -32.01
CA ALA A 8 24.67 -2.46 -30.63
C ALA A 8 23.26 -3.06 -30.66
N LEU A 9 23.22 -4.39 -30.57
CA LEU A 9 22.04 -5.15 -30.22
C LEU A 9 21.80 -5.06 -28.70
N LEU A 10 20.52 -5.12 -28.33
CA LEU A 10 19.98 -5.42 -27.00
C LEU A 10 20.02 -4.31 -25.94
N GLY A 11 18.80 -3.90 -25.58
CA GLY A 11 18.50 -3.18 -24.35
C GLY A 11 17.02 -2.88 -24.21
N LEU A 12 16.11 -3.83 -24.51
CA LEU A 12 14.76 -3.79 -23.95
C LEU A 12 14.87 -4.05 -22.44
N MET A 13 15.35 -3.05 -21.70
CA MET A 13 15.19 -3.01 -20.26
C MET A 13 13.79 -2.45 -20.02
N GLY A 14 12.79 -3.32 -20.17
CA GLY A 14 11.48 -3.04 -19.64
C GLY A 14 11.64 -2.85 -18.13
N SER A 15 11.51 -1.62 -17.67
CA SER A 15 11.41 -1.31 -16.25
C SER A 15 10.15 -2.00 -15.73
N VAL A 16 10.28 -3.22 -15.20
CA VAL A 16 9.34 -3.68 -14.19
C VAL A 16 9.58 -2.74 -13.02
N ALA A 17 8.74 -1.71 -12.90
CA ALA A 17 8.58 -1.03 -11.63
C ALA A 17 8.11 -2.12 -10.67
N ALA A 18 9.04 -2.67 -9.89
CA ALA A 18 8.66 -3.45 -8.73
C ALA A 18 7.84 -2.49 -7.87
N ASN A 19 6.53 -2.70 -7.80
CA ASN A 19 5.72 -1.98 -6.83
C ASN A 19 6.31 -2.35 -5.47
N ALA A 20 6.99 -1.39 -4.85
CA ALA A 20 7.59 -1.64 -3.57
C ALA A 20 6.47 -1.75 -2.52
N ALA A 21 6.66 -2.58 -1.50
CA ALA A 21 5.66 -2.82 -0.48
C ALA A 21 5.80 -1.81 0.66
N VAL A 22 4.66 -1.31 1.16
CA VAL A 22 4.62 -0.34 2.26
C VAL A 22 5.50 -0.86 3.42
N PRO A 23 6.50 -0.09 3.88
CA PRO A 23 7.46 -0.52 4.90
C PRO A 23 6.88 -0.47 6.32
N ALA A 24 5.71 -1.09 6.50
CA ALA A 24 4.99 -1.20 7.76
C ALA A 24 4.39 -2.60 7.90
N ASP A 25 4.24 -3.06 9.14
CA ASP A 25 3.33 -4.16 9.43
C ASP A 25 1.90 -3.60 9.43
N LEU A 26 1.10 -4.10 8.48
CA LEU A 26 -0.27 -3.64 8.25
C LEU A 26 -1.24 -4.71 8.75
N HIS A 27 -2.08 -4.34 9.71
CA HIS A 27 -3.11 -5.22 10.23
C HIS A 27 -4.47 -4.55 10.12
N VAL A 28 -5.38 -5.16 9.36
CA VAL A 28 -6.72 -4.61 9.11
C VAL A 28 -7.80 -5.42 9.82
N VAL A 29 -8.72 -4.70 10.45
CA VAL A 29 -9.94 -5.26 11.04
C VAL A 29 -11.15 -4.44 10.57
N PRO A 30 -12.37 -4.97 10.64
CA PRO A 30 -13.56 -4.19 10.33
C PRO A 30 -13.59 -2.87 11.10
N GLY A 31 -13.55 -1.75 10.36
CA GLY A 31 -13.58 -0.39 10.91
C GLY A 31 -12.23 0.23 11.28
N SER A 32 -11.10 -0.49 11.20
CA SER A 32 -9.79 0.08 11.54
C SER A 32 -8.63 -0.58 10.79
N LEU A 33 -7.66 0.23 10.39
CA LEU A 33 -6.35 -0.21 9.90
C LEU A 33 -5.28 0.20 10.91
N PHE A 34 -4.53 -0.78 11.39
CA PHE A 34 -3.34 -0.57 12.20
C PHE A 34 -2.11 -0.57 11.29
N VAL A 35 -1.33 0.49 11.39
CA VAL A 35 -0.07 0.66 10.64
C VAL A 35 1.05 0.72 11.67
N ASN A 36 1.95 -0.26 11.65
CA ASN A 36 3.10 -0.29 12.53
C ASN A 36 4.38 -0.11 11.69
N TRP A 37 4.87 1.13 11.64
CA TRP A 37 5.98 1.52 10.79
C TRP A 37 7.29 0.84 11.20
N GLN A 38 8.03 0.36 10.20
CA GLN A 38 9.38 -0.15 10.42
C GLN A 38 10.37 1.01 10.52
N ALA A 39 11.51 0.82 11.18
CA ALA A 39 12.51 1.88 11.35
C ALA A 39 13.02 2.47 10.03
N GLN A 40 13.01 1.67 8.95
CA GLN A 40 13.45 2.09 7.61
C GLN A 40 12.39 2.89 6.85
N ALA A 41 11.13 2.91 7.32
CA ALA A 41 10.03 3.57 6.64
C ALA A 41 10.28 5.06 6.39
N ALA A 42 10.96 5.75 7.31
CA ALA A 42 11.32 7.16 7.20
C ALA A 42 12.23 7.50 6.01
N SER A 43 12.87 6.50 5.39
CA SER A 43 13.68 6.70 4.17
C SER A 43 12.85 6.66 2.89
N SER A 44 11.74 5.91 2.88
CA SER A 44 10.83 5.80 1.73
C SER A 44 9.63 6.74 1.84
N VAL A 45 9.07 6.88 3.04
CA VAL A 45 7.91 7.72 3.35
C VAL A 45 8.40 9.14 3.66
N LYS A 46 8.00 10.09 2.83
CA LYS A 46 8.41 11.49 2.95
C LYS A 46 7.45 12.26 3.88
N PRO A 47 7.93 13.31 4.57
CA PRO A 47 7.05 14.21 5.29
C PRO A 47 5.97 14.80 4.36
N GLY A 48 4.71 14.56 4.69
CA GLY A 48 3.56 15.02 3.88
C GLY A 48 2.94 13.93 3.02
N ASP A 49 3.56 12.75 2.90
CA ASP A 49 2.93 11.60 2.25
C ASP A 49 1.62 11.24 2.95
N ARG A 50 0.67 10.75 2.14
CA ARG A 50 -0.63 10.28 2.63
C ARG A 50 -0.71 8.78 2.48
N ILE A 51 -1.28 8.17 3.50
CA ILE A 51 -1.80 6.81 3.42
C ILE A 51 -3.16 6.90 2.74
N GLU A 52 -3.30 6.23 1.61
CA GLU A 52 -4.57 6.04 0.93
C GLU A 52 -4.99 4.59 1.05
N VAL A 53 -6.22 4.35 1.52
CA VAL A 53 -6.81 3.02 1.56
C VAL A 53 -7.87 2.98 0.48
N ARG A 54 -7.68 2.11 -0.50
CA ARG A 54 -8.61 1.88 -1.61
C ARG A 54 -9.41 0.61 -1.41
N GLY A 55 -10.70 0.70 -1.69
CA GLY A 55 -11.62 -0.44 -1.72
C GLY A 55 -11.40 -1.32 -2.95
N PHE A 56 -12.10 -2.46 -2.99
CA PHE A 56 -12.05 -3.40 -4.12
C PHE A 56 -12.46 -2.77 -5.46
N ASN A 57 -13.24 -1.69 -5.41
CA ASN A 57 -13.71 -0.93 -6.57
C ASN A 57 -12.70 0.15 -7.03
N GLY A 58 -11.57 0.31 -6.33
CA GLY A 58 -10.53 1.30 -6.63
C GLY A 58 -10.73 2.67 -5.97
N ASP A 59 -11.87 2.90 -5.30
CA ASP A 59 -12.18 4.16 -4.63
C ASP A 59 -11.39 4.31 -3.34
N VAL A 60 -10.92 5.53 -3.06
CA VAL A 60 -10.30 5.85 -1.76
C VAL A 60 -11.39 5.93 -0.70
N ILE A 61 -11.37 4.98 0.23
CA ILE A 61 -12.37 4.86 1.31
C ILE A 61 -11.86 5.45 2.64
N ALA A 62 -10.56 5.65 2.77
CA ALA A 62 -9.94 6.35 3.89
C ALA A 62 -8.62 6.98 3.44
N SER A 63 -8.27 8.11 4.05
CA SER A 63 -6.94 8.68 3.89
C SER A 63 -6.46 9.38 5.16
N ALA A 64 -5.18 9.30 5.44
CA ALA A 64 -4.54 9.91 6.59
C ALA A 64 -3.13 10.38 6.22
N GLN A 65 -2.58 11.35 6.95
CA GLN A 65 -1.16 11.67 6.82
C GLN A 65 -0.33 10.48 7.33
N ALA A 66 0.74 10.12 6.63
CA ALA A 66 1.66 9.10 7.07
C ALA A 66 2.57 9.68 8.16
N ASP A 67 2.46 9.14 9.36
CA ASP A 67 3.40 9.42 10.44
C ASP A 67 4.32 8.20 10.60
N ALA A 68 5.39 8.14 9.80
CA ALA A 68 6.36 7.05 9.76
C ALA A 68 7.13 6.80 11.08
N SER A 69 6.65 7.38 12.19
CA SER A 69 7.19 7.34 13.53
C SER A 69 6.34 6.41 14.42
N GLY A 70 6.46 5.09 14.23
CA GLY A 70 5.87 4.10 15.16
C GLY A 70 4.49 3.58 14.75
N ARG A 71 3.52 3.54 15.68
CA ARG A 71 2.20 2.93 15.44
C ARG A 71 1.14 4.00 15.18
N GLN A 72 0.44 3.85 14.06
CA GLN A 72 -0.66 4.69 13.64
C GLN A 72 -1.93 3.86 13.47
N VAL A 73 -3.09 4.46 13.73
CA VAL A 73 -4.41 3.84 13.51
C VAL A 73 -5.22 4.72 12.58
N ILE A 74 -5.80 4.11 11.56
CA ILE A 74 -6.67 4.78 10.59
C ILE A 74 -8.08 4.23 10.73
N SER A 75 -9.04 5.11 10.96
CA SER A 75 -10.45 4.75 10.98
C SER A 75 -10.90 4.41 9.56
N LEU A 76 -11.47 3.21 9.40
CA LEU A 76 -12.08 2.78 8.14
C LEU A 76 -13.60 2.82 8.25
N PRO A 77 -14.32 3.07 7.14
CA PRO A 77 -15.77 2.91 7.14
C PRO A 77 -16.14 1.45 7.42
N ARG A 78 -17.30 1.21 8.04
CA ARG A 78 -17.79 -0.16 8.35
C ARG A 78 -18.03 -1.02 7.11
N SER A 79 -18.19 -0.37 5.95
CA SER A 79 -18.30 -1.01 4.63
C SER A 79 -16.96 -1.47 4.07
N ALA A 80 -15.81 -1.09 4.66
CA ALA A 80 -14.49 -1.55 4.23
C ALA A 80 -14.37 -3.06 4.47
N GLN A 81 -14.58 -3.85 3.41
CA GLN A 81 -14.58 -5.31 3.45
C GLN A 81 -13.98 -5.88 2.16
N GLY A 82 -13.46 -7.10 2.24
CA GLY A 82 -12.82 -7.74 1.08
C GLY A 82 -11.39 -7.24 0.85
N ASN A 83 -10.99 -7.16 -0.42
CA ASN A 83 -9.66 -6.72 -0.80
C ASN A 83 -9.56 -5.19 -0.67
N LEU A 84 -8.53 -4.74 0.04
CA LEU A 84 -8.14 -3.34 0.13
C LEU A 84 -6.71 -3.19 -0.36
N THR A 85 -6.40 -2.05 -0.95
CA THR A 85 -5.03 -1.68 -1.30
C THR A 85 -4.64 -0.45 -0.49
N VAL A 86 -3.50 -0.50 0.18
CA VAL A 86 -2.93 0.60 0.95
C VAL A 86 -1.76 1.16 0.16
N THR A 87 -1.78 2.45 -0.12
CA THR A 87 -0.72 3.14 -0.86
C THR A 87 -0.13 4.25 0.00
N VAL A 88 1.19 4.37 -0.01
CA VAL A 88 1.95 5.42 0.69
C VAL A 88 3.12 5.84 -0.19
N GLY A 89 3.11 7.06 -0.71
CA GLY A 89 4.11 7.48 -1.69
C GLY A 89 4.07 6.57 -2.93
N ASP A 90 5.22 5.99 -3.28
CA ASP A 90 5.36 5.03 -4.40
C ASP A 90 5.15 3.56 -3.98
N GLU A 91 4.87 3.32 -2.69
CA GLU A 91 4.74 1.98 -2.11
C GLU A 91 3.26 1.55 -2.07
N SER A 92 2.98 0.28 -2.32
CA SER A 92 1.61 -0.27 -2.29
C SER A 92 1.56 -1.67 -1.69
N SER A 93 0.51 -1.97 -0.93
CA SER A 93 0.31 -3.27 -0.28
C SER A 93 -1.15 -3.67 -0.22
N ASP A 94 -1.43 -4.93 -0.55
CA ASP A 94 -2.78 -5.47 -0.55
C ASP A 94 -3.11 -6.15 0.77
N LEU A 95 -4.28 -5.85 1.31
CA LEU A 95 -4.82 -6.39 2.55
C LEU A 95 -6.17 -7.03 2.29
N ARG A 96 -6.52 -7.98 3.14
CA ARG A 96 -7.84 -8.61 3.11
C ARG A 96 -8.54 -8.41 4.44
N VAL A 97 -9.66 -7.69 4.41
CA VAL A 97 -10.57 -7.60 5.55
C VAL A 97 -11.49 -8.82 5.52
N PRO A 98 -11.55 -9.62 6.59
CA PRO A 98 -12.49 -10.73 6.64
C PRO A 98 -13.93 -10.21 6.60
N TYR A 99 -14.78 -10.89 5.83
CA TYR A 99 -16.22 -10.68 5.92
C TYR A 99 -16.68 -11.17 7.29
N THR A 100 -17.07 -10.25 8.15
CA THR A 100 -17.83 -10.63 9.34
C THR A 100 -19.26 -10.90 8.84
N LEU A 101 -19.60 -12.17 8.64
CA LEU A 101 -21.00 -12.58 8.67
C LEU A 101 -21.52 -12.03 9.98
N GLY A 102 -22.56 -11.18 9.91
CA GLY A 102 -23.00 -10.39 11.04
C GLY A 102 -23.00 -11.21 12.33
N GLN A 103 -22.62 -10.58 13.43
CA GLN A 103 -23.01 -11.03 14.76
C GLN A 103 -24.54 -11.12 14.78
N GLY A 104 -25.05 -12.21 14.20
CA GLY A 104 -26.42 -12.65 14.30
C GLY A 104 -26.61 -12.84 15.77
N ARG A 105 -27.50 -12.02 16.31
CA ARG A 105 -28.07 -12.16 17.64
C ARG A 105 -28.37 -13.64 17.83
N GLN A 106 -27.53 -14.33 18.61
CA GLN A 106 -27.90 -15.63 19.14
C GLN A 106 -29.04 -15.31 20.13
N GLY A 107 -30.19 -15.96 19.88
CA GLY A 107 -31.47 -15.62 20.47
C GLY A 107 -31.54 -15.69 21.99
#